data_AF-A0AAN8PFN2-F1
#
_entry.id   AF-A0AAN8PFN2-F1
#
_cell.length_a   1.000
_cell.length_b   1.000
_cell.length_c   1.000
_cell.angle_alpha   90.00
_cell.angle_beta   90.00
_cell.angle_gamma   90.00
#
_symmetry.space_group_name_H-M   'P 1'
#
loop_
_entity.id
_entity.type
_entity.pdbx_description
1 polymer ?
#
loop_
_entity_poly.entity_id
_entity_poly.type
_entity_poly.pdbx_seq_one_letter_code
_entity_poly.pdbx_strand_id
1 'polypeptide(L)'
;MGRRLNCLGLKTAICCCILSAWGIIQLGTMEVLFHTRSIAFLDDVPEASMDPTNGNLSYFYSQLEAGYDANALNCWIGASFYCVFFVFSLCQCAMNYWELPNIRVGARSR
;
A
#
# COMPACT_ATOMS: atom_id res chain seq x y z
N MET A 1 21.55 28.16 -6.40
CA MET A 1 20.12 28.20 -6.75
C MET A 1 19.55 26.78 -6.61
N GLY A 2 19.37 26.31 -5.37
CA GLY A 2 18.94 24.94 -5.08
C GLY A 2 17.41 24.86 -5.10
N ARG A 3 16.86 23.99 -5.93
CA ARG A 3 15.41 23.83 -6.14
C ARG A 3 14.74 23.37 -4.84
N ARG A 4 13.95 24.25 -4.21
CA ARG A 4 13.07 23.90 -3.10
C ARG A 4 11.88 23.13 -3.65
N LEU A 5 11.97 21.80 -3.68
CA LEU A 5 10.86 20.93 -4.06
C LEU A 5 9.95 20.65 -2.83
N ASN A 6 9.49 21.72 -2.16
CA ASN A 6 8.53 21.59 -1.07
C ASN A 6 7.11 21.66 -1.67
N CYS A 7 6.71 20.63 -2.41
CA CYS A 7 5.39 20.60 -3.07
C CYS A 7 4.23 20.43 -2.05
N LEU A 8 4.49 19.89 -0.86
CA LEU A 8 3.50 19.71 0.21
C LEU A 8 3.97 20.30 1.54
N GLY A 9 3.05 20.91 2.29
CA GLY A 9 3.31 21.44 3.64
C GLY A 9 3.49 20.33 4.68
N LEU A 10 4.12 20.66 5.82
CA LEU A 10 4.50 19.70 6.89
C LEU A 10 3.33 18.84 7.38
N LYS A 11 2.16 19.46 7.54
CA LYS A 11 0.94 18.81 8.04
C LYS A 11 0.43 17.75 7.06
N THR A 12 0.45 18.05 5.76
CA THR A 12 -0.02 17.14 4.72
C THR A 12 0.95 15.97 4.51
N ALA A 13 2.26 16.21 4.63
CA ALA A 13 3.28 15.17 4.52
C ALA A 13 3.19 14.14 5.67
N ILE A 14 2.94 14.58 6.90
CA ILE A 14 2.73 13.68 8.05
C ILE A 14 1.47 12.81 7.83
N CYS A 15 0.38 13.41 7.34
CA CYS A 15 -0.83 12.66 7.00
C CYS A 15 -0.56 11.58 5.95
N CYS A 16 0.18 11.92 4.87
CA CYS A 16 0.56 10.97 3.83
C CYS A 16 1.43 9.83 4.36
N CYS A 17 2.34 10.09 5.31
CA CYS A 17 3.12 9.04 5.97
C CYS A 17 2.22 8.06 6.74
N ILE A 18 1.24 8.56 7.50
CA ILE A 18 0.33 7.73 8.31
C ILE A 18 -0.54 6.85 7.39
N LEU A 19 -1.13 7.46 6.35
CA LEU A 19 -1.95 6.73 5.38
C LEU A 19 -1.15 5.67 4.61
N SER A 20 0.10 5.99 4.26
CA SER A 20 0.96 5.02 3.56
C SER A 20 1.38 3.88 4.50
N ALA A 21 1.71 4.16 5.75
CA ALA A 21 2.01 3.13 6.74
C ALA A 21 0.81 2.20 6.98
N TRP A 22 -0.40 2.78 7.07
CA TRP A 22 -1.63 2.02 7.17
C TRP A 22 -1.87 1.12 5.94
N GLY A 23 -1.71 1.68 4.73
CA GLY A 23 -1.85 0.92 3.48
C GLY A 23 -0.89 -0.27 3.40
N ILE A 24 0.37 -0.09 3.80
CA ILE A 24 1.37 -1.18 3.82
C ILE A 24 0.94 -2.29 4.78
N ILE A 25 0.48 -1.95 5.99
CA ILE A 25 0.04 -2.95 6.97
C ILE A 25 -1.19 -3.71 6.46
N GLN A 26 -2.18 -3.01 5.93
CA GLN A 26 -3.39 -3.63 5.40
C GLN A 26 -3.07 -4.56 4.23
N LEU A 27 -2.40 -4.04 3.19
CA LEU A 27 -2.09 -4.82 1.98
C LEU A 27 -1.12 -5.95 2.28
N GLY A 28 -0.08 -5.72 3.09
CA GLY A 28 0.86 -6.77 3.48
C GLY A 28 0.19 -7.89 4.29
N THR A 29 -0.78 -7.55 5.15
CA THR A 29 -1.56 -8.58 5.86
C THR A 29 -2.42 -9.39 4.90
N MET A 30 -3.10 -8.73 3.95
CA MET A 30 -3.91 -9.43 2.94
C MET A 30 -3.07 -10.34 2.05
N GLU A 31 -1.89 -9.88 1.61
CA GLU A 31 -0.96 -10.68 0.80
C GLU A 31 -0.61 -12.02 1.48
N VAL A 32 -0.26 -11.98 2.77
CA VAL A 32 0.07 -13.19 3.55
C VAL A 32 -1.15 -14.12 3.70
N LEU A 33 -2.34 -13.55 3.86
CA LEU A 33 -3.59 -14.32 3.96
C LEU A 33 -3.97 -14.99 2.63
N PHE A 34 -3.70 -14.33 1.50
CA PHE A 34 -3.87 -14.93 0.18
C PHE A 34 -2.84 -16.05 -0.07
N HIS A 35 -1.58 -15.87 0.33
CA HIS A 35 -0.55 -16.91 0.18
C HIS A 35 -0.86 -18.17 1.01
N THR A 36 -1.51 -18.01 2.16
CA THR A 36 -1.96 -19.13 3.00
C THR A 36 -3.31 -19.72 2.57
N ARG A 37 -3.88 -19.28 1.43
CA ARG A 37 -5.19 -19.73 0.90
C ARG A 37 -6.27 -19.68 1.98
N SER A 38 -6.31 -18.60 2.76
CA SER A 38 -7.22 -18.47 3.91
C SER A 38 -8.68 -18.39 3.47
N ILE A 39 -9.55 -19.13 4.19
CA ILE A 39 -11.00 -19.18 3.97
C ILE A 39 -11.64 -17.79 4.15
N ALA A 40 -11.00 -16.91 4.94
CA ALA A 40 -11.49 -15.55 5.19
C ALA A 40 -11.53 -14.65 3.94
N PHE A 41 -10.82 -15.03 2.87
CA PHE A 41 -10.72 -14.28 1.62
C PHE A 41 -11.36 -15.00 0.43
N LEU A 42 -12.14 -16.04 0.70
CA LEU A 42 -12.84 -16.80 -0.34
C LEU A 42 -13.82 -15.92 -1.12
N ASP A 43 -14.48 -14.96 -0.44
CA ASP A 43 -15.45 -14.04 -1.03
C ASP A 43 -14.81 -12.99 -1.97
N ASP A 44 -13.51 -12.72 -1.82
CA ASP A 44 -12.78 -11.76 -2.66
C ASP A 44 -12.17 -12.43 -3.91
N VAL A 45 -12.10 -13.75 -3.95
CA VAL A 45 -11.70 -14.49 -5.14
C VAL A 45 -12.91 -14.52 -6.08
N PRO A 46 -12.82 -13.98 -7.31
CA PRO A 46 -13.95 -14.00 -8.23
C PRO A 46 -14.42 -15.44 -8.38
N GLU A 47 -15.70 -15.67 -8.01
CA GLU A 47 -16.29 -17.00 -7.95
C GLU A 47 -15.90 -17.75 -9.21
N ALA A 48 -15.05 -18.77 -9.04
CA ALA A 48 -14.60 -19.63 -10.12
C ALA A 48 -15.87 -20.10 -10.80
N SER A 49 -16.18 -19.50 -11.95
CA SER A 49 -17.50 -19.51 -12.57
C SER A 49 -18.06 -20.92 -12.45
N MET A 50 -18.95 -21.11 -11.48
CA MET A 50 -19.59 -22.40 -11.26
C MET A 50 -20.44 -22.56 -12.48
N ASP A 51 -19.90 -23.20 -13.51
CA ASP A 51 -20.72 -23.83 -14.50
C ASP A 51 -21.30 -25.06 -13.78
N PRO A 52 -22.57 -25.03 -13.32
CA PRO A 52 -23.17 -26.12 -12.58
C PRO A 52 -23.21 -27.43 -13.40
N THR A 53 -22.87 -27.35 -14.68
CA THR A 53 -22.89 -28.45 -15.64
C THR A 53 -21.67 -29.37 -15.54
N ASN A 54 -20.57 -28.94 -14.90
CA ASN A 54 -19.34 -29.73 -14.77
C ASN A 54 -19.04 -30.02 -13.29
N GLY A 55 -19.66 -31.06 -12.73
CA GLY A 55 -19.53 -31.50 -11.32
C GLY A 55 -18.15 -32.01 -10.90
N ASN A 56 -17.07 -31.47 -11.46
CA ASN A 56 -15.71 -31.89 -11.19
C ASN A 56 -15.08 -30.97 -10.13
N LEU A 57 -15.10 -31.44 -8.88
CA LEU A 57 -14.58 -30.73 -7.71
C LEU A 57 -13.11 -30.32 -7.87
N SER A 58 -12.31 -31.11 -8.61
CA SER A 58 -10.92 -30.81 -8.94
C SER A 58 -10.74 -29.56 -9.79
N TYR A 59 -11.64 -29.34 -10.76
CA TYR A 59 -11.62 -28.15 -11.62
C TYR A 59 -11.93 -26.89 -10.80
N PHE A 60 -12.90 -26.97 -9.88
CA PHE A 60 -13.22 -25.89 -8.96
C PHE A 60 -12.01 -25.47 -8.11
N TYR A 61 -11.32 -26.42 -7.48
CA TYR A 61 -10.12 -26.10 -6.69
C TYR A 61 -9.00 -25.46 -7.54
N SER A 62 -8.80 -25.92 -8.77
CA SER A 62 -7.77 -25.35 -9.66
C SER A 62 -8.05 -23.90 -10.05
N GLN A 63 -9.31 -23.55 -10.31
CA GLN A 63 -9.70 -22.18 -10.64
C GLN A 63 -9.66 -21.27 -9.42
N LEU A 64 -10.08 -21.79 -8.26
CA LEU A 64 -9.98 -21.08 -6.99
C LEU A 64 -8.52 -20.74 -6.67
N GLU A 65 -7.62 -21.70 -6.84
CA GLU A 65 -6.20 -21.53 -6.59
C GLU A 65 -5.59 -20.42 -7.46
N ALA A 66 -5.92 -20.41 -8.76
CA ALA A 66 -5.52 -19.37 -9.70
C ALA A 66 -6.07 -17.98 -9.32
N GLY A 67 -7.30 -17.91 -8.80
CA GLY A 67 -7.91 -16.67 -8.33
C GLY A 67 -7.21 -16.09 -7.09
N TYR A 68 -6.83 -16.95 -6.14
CA TYR A 68 -6.00 -16.53 -4.99
C TYR A 68 -4.63 -15.99 -5.45
N ASP A 69 -3.99 -16.60 -6.46
CA ASP A 69 -2.69 -16.14 -6.98
C ASP A 69 -2.80 -14.78 -7.68
N ALA A 70 -3.86 -14.58 -8.46
CA ALA A 70 -4.12 -13.29 -9.11
C ALA A 70 -4.35 -12.17 -8.09
N ASN A 71 -5.13 -12.43 -7.04
CA ASN A 71 -5.40 -11.45 -5.99
C ASN A 71 -4.16 -11.16 -5.13
N ALA A 72 -3.37 -12.18 -4.79
CA ALA A 72 -2.09 -12.01 -4.09
C ALA A 72 -1.14 -11.08 -4.88
N LEU A 73 -1.03 -11.27 -6.20
CA LEU A 73 -0.22 -10.43 -7.08
C LEU A 73 -0.69 -8.97 -7.09
N ASN A 74 -1.99 -8.74 -7.20
CA ASN A 74 -2.55 -7.38 -7.17
C ASN A 74 -2.24 -6.68 -5.84
N CYS A 75 -2.35 -7.43 -4.73
CA CYS A 75 -2.05 -6.93 -3.40
C CYS A 75 -0.57 -6.60 -3.22
N TRP A 76 0.32 -7.48 -3.68
CA TRP A 76 1.78 -7.28 -3.67
C TRP A 76 2.19 -6.02 -4.44
N ILE A 77 1.65 -5.84 -5.65
CA ILE A 77 1.93 -4.66 -6.49
C ILE A 77 1.45 -3.39 -5.77
N GLY A 78 0.24 -3.42 -5.20
CA GLY A 78 -0.29 -2.33 -4.39
C GLY A 78 0.61 -1.99 -3.21
N ALA A 79 1.00 -2.98 -2.41
CA ALA A 79 1.91 -2.81 -1.28
C ALA A 79 3.24 -2.18 -1.70
N SER A 80 3.79 -2.61 -2.85
CA SER A 80 5.01 -2.05 -3.43
C SER A 80 4.88 -0.55 -3.74
N PHE A 81 3.75 -0.12 -4.32
CA PHE A 81 3.50 1.31 -4.56
C PHE A 81 3.38 2.10 -3.25
N TYR A 82 2.67 1.59 -2.25
CA TYR A 82 2.57 2.25 -0.94
C TYR A 82 3.93 2.36 -0.24
N CYS A 83 4.82 1.36 -0.36
CA CYS A 83 6.20 1.44 0.11
C CYS A 83 6.98 2.58 -0.57
N VAL A 84 6.87 2.72 -1.90
CA VAL A 84 7.51 3.81 -2.64
C VAL A 84 6.98 5.18 -2.19
N PHE A 85 5.66 5.33 -2.06
CA PHE A 85 5.06 6.58 -1.57
C PHE A 85 5.45 6.90 -0.13
N PHE A 86 5.57 5.89 0.73
CA PHE A 86 6.03 6.05 2.10
C PHE A 86 7.46 6.59 2.15
N VAL A 87 8.38 5.98 1.40
CA VAL A 87 9.78 6.46 1.31
C VAL A 87 9.83 7.89 0.76
N PHE A 88 9.08 8.19 -0.29
CA PHE A 88 9.03 9.53 -0.86
C PHE A 88 8.48 10.57 0.13
N SER A 89 7.44 10.23 0.88
CA SER A 89 6.86 11.09 1.92
C SER A 89 7.81 11.29 3.10
N LEU A 90 8.55 10.26 3.51
CA LEU A 90 9.60 10.37 4.52
C LEU A 90 10.72 11.30 4.09
N CYS A 91 11.19 11.20 2.84
CA CYS A 91 12.19 12.12 2.30
C CYS A 91 11.70 13.57 2.33
N GLN A 92 10.45 13.83 1.92
CA GLN A 92 9.85 15.16 1.99
C GLN A 92 9.71 15.67 3.44
N CYS A 93 9.28 14.82 4.36
CA CYS A 93 9.20 15.15 5.79
C CYS A 93 10.58 15.51 6.36
N ALA A 94 11.61 14.72 6.08
CA ALA A 94 12.96 14.94 6.57
C ALA A 94 13.55 16.27 6.06
N MET A 95 13.39 16.56 4.78
CA MET A 95 13.83 17.82 4.18
C MET A 95 13.11 19.03 4.81
N ASN A 96 11.80 18.91 5.03
CA ASN A 96 11.01 19.98 5.64
C ASN A 96 11.35 20.19 7.13
N TYR A 97 11.60 19.10 7.88
CA TYR A 97 12.06 19.18 9.26
C TYR A 97 13.41 19.89 9.41
N TRP A 98 14.32 19.69 8.46
CA TRP A 98 15.63 20.37 8.43
C TRP A 98 15.52 21.89 8.15
N GLU A 99 14.47 22.33 7.44
CA GLU A 99 14.25 23.75 7.17
C GLU A 99 13.58 24.52 8.33
N LEU A 100 12.82 23.84 9.20
CA LEU A 100 12.16 24.44 10.39
C LEU A 100 13.11 25.20 11.34
N PRO A 101 14.29 24.68 11.75
CA PRO A 101 15.20 25.43 12.61
C PRO A 101 15.74 26.70 11.93
N ASN A 102 16.03 26.65 10.62
CA ASN A 102 16.50 27.83 9.87
C ASN A 102 15.44 28.93 9.76
N ILE A 103 14.16 28.57 9.55
CA ILE A 103 13.06 29.55 9.55
C ILE A 103 12.79 30.11 10.95
N ARG A 104 12.81 29.27 12.00
CA ARG A 104 12.62 29.77 13.38
C ARG A 104 13.71 30.73 13.84
N VAL A 105 14.96 30.51 13.44
CA VAL A 105 16.06 31.44 13.74
C VAL A 105 15.89 32.76 12.98
N GLY A 106 15.55 32.72 11.69
CA GLY A 106 15.32 33.94 10.90
C GLY A 106 14.04 34.72 11.25
N ALA A 107 13.04 34.07 11.83
CA ALA A 107 11.82 34.71 12.33
C ALA A 107 11.98 35.31 13.75
N ARG A 108 12.97 34.85 14.52
CA ARG A 108 13.28 35.39 15.86
C ARG A 108 14.27 36.56 15.82
N SER A 109 14.95 36.79 14.70
CA SER A 109 15.90 37.91 14.54
C SER A 109 15.30 39.18 13.90
N ARG A 110 13.97 39.25 13.74
CA ARG A 110 13.21 40.43 13.33
C ARG A 110 12.17 40.72 14.39
#